data_AF-A0A520I317-F1
#
_entry.id   AF-A0A520I317-F1
#
_cell.length_a   1.000
_cell.length_b   1.000
_cell.length_c   1.000
_cell.angle_alpha   90.00
_cell.angle_beta   90.00
_cell.angle_gamma   90.00
#
_symmetry.space_group_name_H-M   'P 1'
#
loop_
_entity.id
_entity.type
_entity.pdbx_description
1 polymer ?
#
loop_
_entity_poly.entity_id
_entity_poly.type
_entity_poly.pdbx_seq_one_letter_code
_entity_poly.pdbx_strand_id
1 'polypeptide(L)'
;MSNALNQAALPAPKLPLKTIEVRKGIVSRGLTPLLSAAILIAALWQLRYLDVRGVIAMVPRSPLFWLLFAAGYLALPASEWVIYRRLWTLPSRGFLALLRKRISNEIIAGYSGELYFYAWARRHASLVGTPFGAIKDVSILSAVVANVCTLVLAAVSWQSLVALNLGTDAKVMIVSAASIALPSFVALVMRKRLF
;
A
#
# COMPACT_ATOMS: atom_id res chain seq x y z
N MET A 1 13.71 50.18 33.54
CA MET A 1 14.10 48.75 33.51
C MET A 1 13.07 48.01 32.64
N SER A 2 13.09 48.25 31.33
CA SER A 2 13.69 47.38 30.29
C SER A 2 13.04 45.99 30.18
N ASN A 3 12.05 45.91 29.28
CA ASN A 3 11.71 44.80 28.38
C ASN A 3 12.47 43.48 28.58
N ALA A 4 11.78 42.46 29.10
CA ALA A 4 12.28 41.08 29.15
C ALA A 4 11.23 40.03 28.71
N LEU A 5 10.25 40.40 27.87
CA LEU A 5 9.17 39.48 27.42
C LEU A 5 9.01 39.39 25.89
N ASN A 6 10.10 39.52 25.13
CA ASN A 6 10.13 39.14 23.71
C ASN A 6 11.27 38.15 23.46
N GLN A 7 11.15 36.93 24.01
CA GLN A 7 11.86 35.79 23.44
C GLN A 7 11.14 35.40 22.15
N ALA A 8 11.52 36.08 21.07
CA ALA A 8 11.19 35.65 19.72
C ALA A 8 11.60 34.19 19.59
N ALA A 9 10.63 33.31 19.31
CA ALA A 9 10.88 31.91 19.02
C ALA A 9 11.97 31.84 17.94
N LEU A 10 13.15 31.31 18.31
CA LEU A 10 14.26 31.14 17.38
C LEU A 10 13.73 30.36 16.17
N PRO A 11 13.87 30.88 14.93
CA PRO A 11 13.47 30.13 13.76
C PRO A 11 14.22 28.81 13.76
N ALA A 12 13.48 27.70 13.67
CA ALA A 12 14.06 26.36 13.66
C ALA A 12 15.20 26.31 12.62
N PRO A 13 16.36 25.73 12.95
CA PRO A 13 17.50 25.68 12.04
C PRO A 13 17.04 25.01 10.74
N LYS A 14 17.18 25.73 9.63
CA LYS A 14 16.96 25.20 8.28
C LYS A 14 18.07 24.19 8.01
N LEU A 15 17.85 22.95 8.43
CA LEU A 15 18.73 21.84 8.11
C LEU A 15 18.86 21.78 6.58
N PRO A 16 20.08 21.83 6.02
CA PRO A 16 20.27 21.73 4.59
C PRO A 16 19.80 20.34 4.14
N LEU A 17 18.66 20.31 3.46
CA LEU A 17 18.15 19.08 2.85
C LEU A 17 19.10 18.72 1.71
N LYS A 18 20.02 17.77 1.97
CA LYS A 18 20.87 17.20 0.94
C LYS A 18 19.96 16.46 -0.04
N THR A 19 19.70 17.07 -1.19
CA THR A 19 18.95 16.45 -2.28
C THR A 19 19.72 15.22 -2.73
N ILE A 20 19.19 14.04 -2.42
CA ILE A 20 19.73 12.79 -2.93
C ILE A 20 19.46 12.81 -4.44
N GLU A 21 20.50 13.06 -5.24
CA GLU A 21 20.43 12.86 -6.67
C GLU A 21 20.32 11.36 -6.93
N VAL A 22 19.10 10.89 -7.14
CA VAL A 22 18.83 9.52 -7.59
C VAL A 22 19.38 9.40 -9.01
N ARG A 23 20.59 8.87 -9.14
CA ARG A 23 21.22 8.58 -10.43
C ARG A 23 20.39 7.50 -11.14
N LYS A 24 19.42 7.93 -11.94
CA LYS A 24 18.61 7.04 -12.79
C LYS A 24 19.55 6.32 -13.76
N GLY A 25 19.86 5.06 -13.48
CA GLY A 25 20.70 4.21 -14.33
C GLY A 25 20.11 4.11 -15.74
N ILE A 26 20.97 3.87 -16.73
CA ILE A 26 20.60 3.77 -18.17
C ILE A 26 19.41 2.81 -18.40
N VAL A 27 19.33 1.74 -17.59
CA VAL A 27 18.21 0.78 -17.58
C VAL A 27 16.87 1.46 -17.29
N SER A 28 16.81 2.39 -16.31
CA SER A 28 15.59 3.12 -15.95
C SER A 28 15.20 4.23 -16.94
N ARG A 29 16.12 4.64 -17.83
CA ARG A 29 15.89 5.71 -18.82
C ARG A 29 15.34 5.18 -20.15
N GLY A 30 15.65 3.93 -20.52
CA GLY A 30 15.21 3.34 -21.79
C GLY A 30 14.27 2.14 -21.64
N LEU A 31 14.63 1.18 -20.79
CA LEU A 31 13.92 -0.11 -20.74
C LEU A 31 12.54 0.01 -20.11
N THR A 32 12.40 0.74 -19.01
CA THR A 32 11.12 0.94 -18.32
C THR A 32 10.05 1.61 -19.20
N PRO A 33 10.30 2.78 -19.83
CA PRO A 33 9.28 3.40 -20.69
C PRO A 33 8.97 2.56 -21.92
N LEU A 34 9.96 1.88 -22.50
CA LEU A 34 9.78 1.02 -23.67
C LEU A 34 8.93 -0.20 -23.33
N LEU A 35 9.20 -0.85 -22.19
CA LEU A 35 8.40 -1.97 -21.70
C LEU A 35 6.96 -1.53 -21.37
N SER A 36 6.79 -0.40 -20.68
CA SER A 36 5.45 0.17 -20.41
C SER A 36 4.70 0.50 -21.69
N ALA A 37 5.38 1.07 -22.69
CA ALA A 37 4.80 1.36 -24.00
C ALA A 37 4.43 0.07 -24.75
N ALA A 38 5.28 -0.96 -24.71
CA ALA A 38 5.00 -2.25 -25.31
C ALA A 38 3.78 -2.93 -24.68
N ILE A 39 3.66 -2.90 -23.34
CA ILE A 39 2.49 -3.42 -22.61
C ILE A 39 1.24 -2.63 -22.99
N LEU A 40 1.33 -1.30 -23.04
CA LEU A 40 0.20 -0.44 -23.41
C LEU A 40 -0.26 -0.72 -24.86
N ILE A 41 0.68 -0.80 -25.80
CA ILE A 41 0.38 -1.10 -27.21
C ILE A 41 -0.24 -2.49 -27.32
N ALA A 42 0.30 -3.49 -26.63
CA ALA A 42 -0.25 -4.84 -26.61
C ALA A 42 -1.68 -4.86 -26.04
N ALA A 43 -1.93 -4.14 -24.93
CA ALA A 43 -3.27 -4.01 -24.35
C ALA A 43 -4.27 -3.33 -25.31
N LEU A 44 -3.86 -2.24 -25.95
CA LEU A 44 -4.68 -1.54 -26.95
C LEU A 44 -4.92 -2.39 -28.20
N TRP A 45 -3.95 -3.19 -28.61
CA TRP A 45 -4.09 -4.13 -29.72
C TRP A 45 -5.11 -5.22 -29.37
N GLN A 46 -5.07 -5.74 -28.14
CA GLN A 46 -6.00 -6.75 -27.66
C GLN A 46 -7.45 -6.24 -27.59
N LEU A 47 -7.64 -4.93 -27.33
CA LEU A 47 -8.95 -4.29 -27.30
C LEU A 47 -9.73 -4.42 -28.63
N ARG A 48 -9.06 -4.66 -29.75
CA ARG A 48 -9.72 -4.80 -31.06
C ARG A 48 -10.56 -6.08 -31.17
N TYR A 49 -10.22 -7.10 -30.40
CA TYR A 49 -10.94 -8.38 -30.38
C TYR A 49 -11.98 -8.45 -29.26
N LEU A 50 -12.13 -7.38 -28.49
CA LEU A 50 -12.99 -7.32 -27.33
C LEU A 50 -14.44 -7.06 -27.76
N ASP A 51 -15.32 -8.05 -27.59
CA ASP A 51 -16.75 -7.84 -27.78
C ASP A 51 -17.33 -7.05 -26.59
N VAL A 52 -17.45 -5.74 -26.79
CA VAL A 52 -17.96 -4.80 -25.79
C VAL A 52 -19.36 -5.21 -25.29
N ARG A 53 -20.21 -5.76 -26.16
CA ARG A 53 -21.56 -6.20 -25.76
C ARG A 53 -21.50 -7.44 -24.88
N GLY A 54 -20.69 -8.42 -25.25
CA GLY A 54 -20.41 -9.60 -24.43
C GLY A 54 -19.86 -9.24 -23.05
N VAL A 55 -18.92 -8.29 -22.96
CA VAL A 55 -18.36 -7.84 -21.68
C VAL A 55 -19.39 -7.15 -20.80
N ILE A 56 -20.21 -6.26 -21.36
CA ILE A 56 -21.28 -5.61 -20.60
C ILE A 56 -22.31 -6.65 -20.13
N ALA A 57 -22.59 -7.67 -20.94
CA ALA A 57 -23.49 -8.76 -20.55
C ALA A 57 -22.93 -9.62 -19.40
N MET A 58 -21.61 -9.68 -19.20
CA MET A 58 -20.97 -10.37 -18.08
C MET A 58 -21.05 -9.58 -16.76
N VAL A 59 -21.43 -8.30 -16.78
CA VAL A 59 -21.54 -7.49 -15.58
C VAL A 59 -22.61 -8.07 -14.65
N PRO A 60 -22.28 -8.44 -13.40
CA PRO A 60 -23.27 -9.03 -12.50
C PRO A 60 -24.42 -8.06 -12.21
N ARG A 61 -25.65 -8.53 -12.42
CA ARG A 61 -26.87 -7.76 -12.13
C ARG A 61 -27.34 -7.89 -10.67
N SER A 62 -26.76 -8.81 -9.91
CA SER A 62 -27.19 -9.08 -8.54
C SER A 62 -26.73 -7.97 -7.59
N PRO A 63 -27.64 -7.37 -6.80
CA PRO A 63 -27.25 -6.36 -5.80
C PRO A 63 -26.26 -6.89 -4.76
N LEU A 64 -26.35 -8.18 -4.42
CA LEU A 64 -25.46 -8.84 -3.48
C LEU A 64 -24.00 -8.81 -3.95
N PHE A 65 -23.75 -8.99 -5.25
CA PHE A 65 -22.40 -8.88 -5.81
C PHE A 65 -21.82 -7.49 -5.54
N TRP A 66 -22.59 -6.44 -5.82
CA TRP A 66 -22.16 -5.06 -5.62
C TRP A 66 -21.94 -4.72 -4.15
N LEU A 67 -22.76 -5.26 -3.25
CA LEU A 67 -22.56 -5.11 -1.81
C LEU A 67 -21.28 -5.80 -1.33
N LEU A 68 -21.03 -7.03 -1.75
CA LEU A 68 -19.80 -7.76 -1.40
C LEU A 68 -18.56 -7.11 -2.03
N PHE A 69 -18.68 -6.62 -3.26
CA PHE A 69 -17.62 -5.87 -3.93
C PHE A 69 -17.30 -4.57 -3.17
N ALA A 70 -18.31 -3.79 -2.80
CA ALA A 70 -18.15 -2.58 -2.02
C ALA A 70 -17.57 -2.88 -0.62
N ALA A 71 -18.03 -3.95 0.03
CA ALA A 71 -17.49 -4.38 1.32
C ALA A 71 -16.03 -4.81 1.22
N GLY A 72 -15.68 -5.62 0.22
CA GLY A 72 -14.30 -6.05 -0.05
C GLY A 72 -13.38 -4.88 -0.41
N TYR A 73 -13.91 -3.89 -1.14
CA TYR A 73 -13.23 -2.61 -1.31
C TYR A 73 -13.07 -1.96 0.07
N LEU A 74 -14.13 -1.56 0.75
CA LEU A 74 -14.00 -0.77 1.98
C LEU A 74 -13.33 -1.49 3.17
N ALA A 75 -13.14 -2.81 3.13
CA ALA A 75 -12.49 -3.60 4.17
C ALA A 75 -11.12 -3.06 4.58
N LEU A 76 -10.24 -2.75 3.61
CA LEU A 76 -8.90 -2.24 3.91
C LEU A 76 -8.93 -0.88 4.60
N PRO A 77 -9.54 0.20 4.03
CA PRO A 77 -9.60 1.49 4.70
C PRO A 77 -10.40 1.45 6.02
N ALA A 78 -11.39 0.55 6.14
CA ALA A 78 -12.09 0.33 7.40
C ALA A 78 -11.18 -0.27 8.48
N SER A 79 -10.37 -1.27 8.13
CA SER A 79 -9.40 -1.87 9.05
C SER A 79 -8.36 -0.85 9.53
N GLU A 80 -7.81 -0.05 8.62
CA GLU A 80 -6.88 1.04 8.96
C GLU A 80 -7.54 2.09 9.84
N TRP A 81 -8.79 2.45 9.57
CA TRP A 81 -9.53 3.40 10.39
C TRP A 81 -9.71 2.90 11.82
N VAL A 82 -10.04 1.63 12.02
CA VAL A 82 -10.14 1.04 13.37
C VAL A 82 -8.79 1.08 14.09
N ILE A 83 -7.69 0.76 13.41
CA ILE A 83 -6.34 0.80 13.97
C ILE A 83 -5.97 2.24 14.40
N TYR A 84 -6.08 3.21 13.49
CA TYR A 84 -5.74 4.60 13.78
C TYR A 84 -6.74 5.26 14.75
N ARG A 85 -7.98 4.79 14.82
CA ARG A 85 -8.92 5.24 15.84
C ARG A 85 -8.51 4.77 17.23
N ARG A 86 -7.96 3.57 17.38
CA ARG A 86 -7.40 3.10 18.66
C ARG A 86 -6.08 3.79 19.00
N LEU A 87 -5.23 4.04 18.00
CA LEU A 87 -3.89 4.59 18.23
C LEU A 87 -3.89 6.11 18.45
N TRP A 88 -4.73 6.85 17.71
CA TRP A 88 -4.72 8.31 17.65
C TRP A 88 -6.08 8.95 17.87
N THR A 89 -7.10 8.20 18.29
CA THR A 89 -8.48 8.70 18.42
C THR A 89 -8.99 9.36 17.14
N LEU A 90 -8.62 8.79 15.99
CA LEU A 90 -8.91 9.35 14.68
C LEU A 90 -10.42 9.61 14.48
N PRO A 91 -10.84 10.83 14.08
CA PRO A 91 -12.24 11.14 13.83
C PRO A 91 -12.79 10.35 12.63
N SER A 92 -14.11 10.27 12.52
CA SER A 92 -14.80 9.65 11.37
C SER A 92 -14.40 10.25 10.02
N ARG A 93 -14.10 11.57 9.98
CA ARG A 93 -13.54 12.25 8.80
C ARG A 93 -12.20 11.66 8.32
N GLY A 94 -11.44 10.99 9.20
CA GLY A 94 -10.21 10.29 8.84
C GLY A 94 -10.43 9.07 7.96
N PHE A 95 -11.65 8.50 7.93
CA PHE A 95 -12.00 7.44 6.99
C PHE A 95 -11.88 7.92 5.53
N LEU A 96 -12.33 9.15 5.23
CA LEU A 96 -12.19 9.74 3.89
C LEU A 96 -10.73 9.98 3.52
N ALA A 97 -9.87 10.30 4.49
CA ALA A 97 -8.43 10.44 4.24
C ALA A 97 -7.78 9.09 3.90
N LEU A 98 -8.21 8.00 4.56
CA LEU A 98 -7.76 6.63 4.26
C LEU A 98 -8.30 6.13 2.91
N LEU A 99 -9.54 6.47 2.56
CA LEU A 99 -10.08 6.17 1.23
C LEU A 99 -9.29 6.88 0.13
N ARG A 100 -8.94 8.16 0.33
CA ARG A 100 -8.06 8.90 -0.59
C ARG A 100 -6.66 8.30 -0.64
N LYS A 101 -6.09 7.89 0.51
CA LYS A 101 -4.81 7.15 0.56
C LYS A 101 -4.87 5.94 -0.37
N ARG A 102 -5.91 5.12 -0.27
CA ARG A 102 -6.07 3.95 -1.13
C ARG A 102 -6.16 4.32 -2.61
N ILE A 103 -7.04 5.25 -2.97
CA ILE A 103 -7.22 5.68 -4.37
C ILE A 103 -5.89 6.21 -4.94
N SER A 104 -5.12 6.97 -4.18
CA SER A 104 -3.80 7.45 -4.60
C SER A 104 -2.79 6.31 -4.82
N ASN A 105 -2.81 5.28 -3.97
CA ASN A 105 -1.98 4.09 -4.16
C ASN A 105 -2.36 3.30 -5.41
N GLU A 106 -3.65 3.25 -5.78
CA GLU A 106 -4.13 2.56 -6.98
C GLU A 106 -3.85 3.35 -8.28
N ILE A 107 -4.01 4.69 -8.27
CA ILE A 107 -3.99 5.51 -9.50
C ILE A 107 -2.63 6.14 -9.81
N ILE A 108 -1.89 6.64 -8.81
CA ILE A 108 -0.71 7.50 -9.04
C ILE A 108 0.58 6.69 -8.93
N ALA A 109 0.82 6.15 -7.74
CA ALA A 109 1.95 5.29 -7.40
C ALA A 109 1.65 4.63 -6.05
N GLY A 110 1.96 3.34 -5.91
CA GLY A 110 1.60 2.50 -4.75
C GLY A 110 2.01 3.00 -3.35
N TYR A 111 2.84 4.04 -3.26
CA TYR A 111 3.27 4.67 -2.00
C TYR A 111 2.84 6.14 -1.84
N SER A 112 2.25 6.76 -2.85
CA SER A 112 1.86 8.18 -2.81
C SER A 112 0.77 8.48 -1.78
N GLY A 113 -0.12 7.51 -1.53
CA GLY A 113 -1.18 7.61 -0.54
C GLY A 113 -0.68 7.63 0.90
N GLU A 114 0.42 6.94 1.22
CA GLU A 114 1.04 6.98 2.55
C GLU A 114 1.55 8.39 2.89
N LEU A 115 2.18 9.05 1.92
CA LEU A 115 2.66 10.42 2.07
C LEU A 115 1.50 11.41 2.26
N TYR A 116 0.43 11.24 1.49
CA TYR A 116 -0.81 12.02 1.65
C TYR A 116 -1.38 11.85 3.05
N PHE A 117 -1.53 10.60 3.52
CA PHE A 117 -2.11 10.31 4.83
C PHE A 117 -1.26 10.89 5.96
N TYR A 118 0.07 10.79 5.87
CA TYR A 118 0.98 11.42 6.82
C TYR A 118 0.77 12.95 6.91
N ALA A 119 0.72 13.64 5.77
CA ALA A 119 0.51 15.08 5.73
C ALA A 119 -0.86 15.48 6.29
N TRP A 120 -1.89 14.68 6.00
CA TRP A 120 -3.24 14.90 6.50
C TRP A 120 -3.31 14.67 8.03
N ALA A 121 -2.74 13.57 8.53
CA ALA A 121 -2.71 13.22 9.95
C ALA A 121 -1.99 14.28 10.77
N ARG A 122 -0.87 14.82 10.28
CA ARG A 122 -0.14 15.91 10.94
C ARG A 122 -0.99 17.16 11.20
N ARG A 123 -1.99 17.43 10.34
CA ARG A 123 -2.86 18.62 10.43
C ARG A 123 -4.15 18.38 11.21
N HIS A 124 -4.57 17.13 11.39
CA HIS A 124 -5.93 16.80 11.87
C HIS A 124 -5.97 15.80 13.04
N ALA A 125 -4.90 15.06 13.31
CA ALA A 125 -4.84 14.18 14.47
C ALA A 125 -4.19 14.90 15.65
N SER A 126 -4.80 14.81 16.83
CA SER A 126 -4.21 15.23 18.10
C SER A 126 -3.10 14.24 18.47
N LEU A 127 -1.89 14.51 17.98
CA LEU A 127 -0.77 13.57 18.00
C LEU A 127 -0.04 13.62 19.33
N VAL A 128 -0.13 12.53 20.10
CA VAL A 128 0.63 12.32 21.35
C VAL A 128 2.02 11.68 21.07
N GLY A 129 2.46 11.64 19.80
CA GLY A 129 3.73 11.02 19.37
C GLY A 129 4.09 11.37 17.92
N THR A 130 5.12 10.71 17.35
CA THR A 130 5.55 10.94 15.96
C THR A 130 4.65 10.16 14.97
N PRO A 131 3.79 10.84 14.17
CA PRO A 131 2.84 10.15 13.27
C PRO A 131 3.52 9.21 12.27
N PHE A 132 4.76 9.52 11.87
CA PHE A 132 5.51 8.73 10.90
C PHE A 132 5.85 7.32 11.42
N GLY A 133 6.30 7.21 12.68
CA GLY A 133 6.68 5.92 13.26
C GLY A 133 5.49 4.97 13.35
N ALA A 134 4.35 5.49 13.82
CA ALA A 134 3.11 4.74 13.89
C ALA A 134 2.58 4.31 12.51
N ILE A 135 2.63 5.18 11.48
CA ILE A 135 2.24 4.78 10.11
C ILE A 135 3.14 3.65 9.60
N LYS A 136 4.46 3.80 9.75
CA LYS A 136 5.44 2.79 9.34
C LYS A 136 5.18 1.44 10.02
N ASP A 137 5.01 1.46 11.34
CA ASP A 137 4.83 0.22 12.11
C ASP A 137 3.52 -0.48 11.74
N VAL A 138 2.45 0.27 11.52
CA VAL A 138 1.17 -0.29 11.03
C VAL A 138 1.34 -0.89 9.64
N SER A 139 2.02 -0.22 8.71
CA SER A 139 2.23 -0.73 7.35
C SER A 139 3.14 -1.97 7.33
N ILE A 140 4.22 -2.00 8.12
CA ILE A 140 5.10 -3.18 8.26
C ILE A 140 4.31 -4.34 8.87
N LEU A 141 3.59 -4.11 9.96
CA LEU A 141 2.82 -5.15 10.64
C LEU A 141 1.71 -5.70 9.75
N SER A 142 1.00 -4.83 9.02
CA SER A 142 -0.03 -5.23 8.07
C SER A 142 0.53 -6.10 6.95
N ALA A 143 1.69 -5.74 6.38
CA ALA A 143 2.36 -6.55 5.35
C ALA A 143 2.79 -7.93 5.88
N VAL A 144 3.26 -8.01 7.13
CA VAL A 144 3.61 -9.29 7.76
C VAL A 144 2.36 -10.14 7.98
N VAL A 145 1.30 -9.55 8.57
CA VAL A 145 0.05 -10.27 8.84
C VAL A 145 -0.57 -10.78 7.54
N ALA A 146 -0.58 -9.97 6.47
CA ALA A 146 -1.07 -10.38 5.15
C ALA A 146 -0.29 -11.58 4.60
N ASN A 147 1.04 -11.59 4.72
CA ASN A 147 1.86 -12.72 4.30
C ASN A 147 1.60 -13.96 5.16
N VAL A 148 1.47 -13.81 6.49
CA VAL A 148 1.11 -14.92 7.38
C VAL A 148 -0.24 -15.51 7.02
N CYS A 149 -1.27 -14.67 6.84
CA CYS A 149 -2.59 -15.10 6.39
C CYS A 149 -2.52 -15.84 5.05
N THR A 150 -1.72 -15.34 4.10
CA THR A 150 -1.51 -15.98 2.80
C THR A 150 -0.91 -17.37 2.95
N LEU A 151 0.14 -17.51 3.78
CA LEU A 151 0.77 -18.82 4.05
C LEU A 151 -0.18 -19.79 4.76
N VAL A 152 -0.95 -19.30 5.74
CA VAL A 152 -1.96 -20.10 6.44
C VAL A 152 -3.04 -20.58 5.47
N LEU A 153 -3.59 -19.69 4.64
CA LEU A 153 -4.59 -20.05 3.64
C LEU A 153 -4.03 -21.04 2.61
N ALA A 154 -2.77 -20.87 2.19
CA ALA A 154 -2.09 -21.81 1.30
C ALA A 154 -1.91 -23.19 1.96
N ALA A 155 -1.53 -23.24 3.23
CA ALA A 155 -1.40 -24.48 3.99
C ALA A 155 -2.75 -25.19 4.17
N VAL A 156 -3.81 -24.45 4.52
CA VAL A 156 -5.18 -24.99 4.65
C VAL A 156 -5.68 -25.49 3.29
N SER A 157 -5.36 -24.79 2.20
CA SER A 157 -5.78 -25.14 0.85
C SER A 157 -4.85 -26.16 0.17
N TRP A 158 -3.87 -26.72 0.89
CA TRP A 158 -2.81 -27.55 0.31
C TRP A 158 -3.38 -28.73 -0.49
N GLN A 159 -4.41 -29.40 0.02
CA GLN A 159 -5.01 -30.54 -0.67
C GLN A 159 -5.62 -30.14 -2.02
N SER A 160 -6.34 -29.02 -2.06
CA SER A 160 -6.89 -28.46 -3.31
C SER A 160 -5.79 -28.04 -4.27
N LEU A 161 -4.69 -27.46 -3.76
CA LEU A 161 -3.54 -27.04 -4.57
C LEU A 161 -2.82 -28.24 -5.23
N VAL A 162 -2.64 -29.34 -4.49
CA VAL A 162 -2.06 -30.59 -5.02
C VAL A 162 -3.00 -31.23 -6.05
N ALA A 163 -4.32 -31.21 -5.79
CA ALA A 163 -5.32 -31.76 -6.70
C ALA A 163 -5.39 -31.03 -8.06
N LEU A 164 -5.01 -29.75 -8.11
CA LEU A 164 -4.94 -28.97 -9.35
C LEU A 164 -3.82 -29.42 -10.30
N ASN A 165 -2.92 -30.31 -9.86
CA ASN A 165 -1.89 -30.96 -10.67
C ASN A 165 -1.12 -29.95 -11.55
N LEU A 166 -0.65 -28.86 -10.94
CA LEU A 166 -0.02 -27.69 -11.57
C LEU A 166 1.31 -27.99 -12.27
N GLY A 167 1.70 -29.26 -12.45
CA GLY A 167 2.95 -29.69 -13.09
C GLY A 167 4.20 -29.14 -12.42
N THR A 168 4.11 -28.70 -11.16
CA THR A 168 5.19 -28.01 -10.44
C THR A 168 5.55 -28.78 -9.17
N ASP A 169 6.86 -28.95 -8.96
CA ASP A 169 7.40 -29.61 -7.77
C ASP A 169 7.05 -28.79 -6.52
N ALA A 170 6.74 -29.47 -5.41
CA ALA A 170 6.45 -28.85 -4.12
C ALA A 170 7.56 -27.89 -3.67
N LYS A 171 8.82 -28.17 -4.06
CA LYS A 171 9.96 -27.27 -3.83
C LYS A 171 9.77 -25.90 -4.48
N VAL A 172 9.25 -25.84 -5.71
CA VAL A 172 9.00 -24.58 -6.44
C VAL A 172 7.92 -23.77 -5.73
N MET A 173 6.83 -24.41 -5.30
CA MET A 173 5.78 -23.75 -4.49
C MET A 173 6.34 -23.16 -3.18
N ILE A 174 7.16 -23.92 -2.46
CA ILE A 174 7.77 -23.45 -1.20
C ILE A 174 8.72 -22.27 -1.47
N VAL A 175 9.55 -22.34 -2.50
CA VAL A 175 10.47 -21.26 -2.86
C VAL A 175 9.71 -19.99 -3.28
N SER A 176 8.63 -20.12 -4.05
CA SER A 176 7.77 -18.98 -4.41
C SER A 176 7.08 -18.37 -3.18
N ALA A 177 6.53 -19.19 -2.29
CA ALA A 177 5.90 -18.71 -1.06
C ALA A 177 6.90 -18.01 -0.13
N ALA A 178 8.10 -18.57 0.01
CA ALA A 178 9.19 -17.96 0.77
C ALA A 178 9.62 -16.62 0.15
N SER A 179 9.73 -16.55 -1.18
CA SER A 179 10.13 -15.33 -1.91
C SER A 179 9.15 -14.17 -1.68
N ILE A 180 7.86 -14.46 -1.55
CA ILE A 180 6.82 -13.45 -1.25
C ILE A 180 6.89 -13.00 0.22
N ALA A 181 7.14 -13.94 1.15
CA ALA A 181 7.14 -13.66 2.58
C ALA A 181 8.41 -12.94 3.08
N LEU A 182 9.56 -13.25 2.47
CA LEU A 182 10.89 -12.82 2.91
C LEU A 182 11.03 -11.29 3.06
N PRO A 183 10.60 -10.44 2.10
CA PRO A 183 10.79 -9.00 2.20
C PRO A 183 10.06 -8.38 3.40
N SER A 184 8.83 -8.80 3.68
CA SER A 184 8.07 -8.32 4.84
C SER A 184 8.69 -8.78 6.15
N PHE A 185 9.24 -10.00 6.19
CA PHE A 185 9.92 -10.53 7.37
C PHE A 185 11.21 -9.76 7.66
N VAL A 186 12.01 -9.48 6.63
CA VAL A 186 13.22 -8.64 6.74
C VAL A 186 12.86 -7.24 7.24
N ALA A 187 11.82 -6.62 6.69
CA ALA A 187 11.34 -5.31 7.13
C ALA A 187 10.92 -5.32 8.62
N LEU A 188 10.26 -6.39 9.08
CA LEU A 188 9.86 -6.55 10.48
C LEU A 188 11.06 -6.65 11.44
N VAL A 189 12.08 -7.42 11.06
CA VAL A 189 13.31 -7.60 11.85
C VAL A 189 14.11 -6.29 11.89
N MET A 190 14.18 -5.59 10.76
CA MET A 190 14.90 -4.33 10.65
C MET A 190 14.09 -3.12 11.13
N ARG A 191 12.85 -3.28 11.61
CA ARG A 191 11.98 -2.13 11.96
C ARG A 191 12.60 -1.14 12.93
N LYS A 192 13.45 -1.62 13.85
CA LYS A 192 14.19 -0.81 14.85
C LYS A 192 15.49 -0.17 14.30
N ARG A 193 15.99 -0.62 13.16
CA ARG A 193 17.18 -0.08 12.47
C ARG A 193 16.83 0.77 11.25
N LEU A 194 15.56 0.72 10.82
CA LEU A 194 15.02 1.55 9.76
C LEU A 194 14.66 2.93 10.33
N PHE A 195 15.68 3.80 10.33
CA PHE A 195 15.72 5.23 10.72
C PHE A 195 15.59 5.53 12.21
#